data_AF-A0A956F269-F1
#
_entry.id   AF-A0A956F269-F1
#
_cell.length_a   1.000
_cell.length_b   1.000
_cell.length_c   1.000
_cell.angle_alpha   90.00
_cell.angle_beta   90.00
_cell.angle_gamma   90.00
#
_symmetry.space_group_name_H-M   'P 1'
#
loop_
_entity.id
_entity.type
_entity.pdbx_description
1 polymer ?
#
loop_
_entity_poly.entity_id
_entity_poly.type
_entity_poly.pdbx_seq_one_letter_code
_entity_poly.pdbx_strand_id
1 'polypeptide(L)'
;MQQGQAQFGSQITLRDPSTQQPVQTNVHGTVSYSLNGDPAQYQDYVRQAVIKAAEQVLAQKLGANQLAIPTLSMSAAALGPEIAQAAQAQMQGVQVSQLQLNINPQQAPAPQPMAPAQMPPTPMQAMQNSFQEKAQDALDPSNYEVKAKLNIGGFKVNMSSEDGLDTDGLKKQAVDKAKSKLIGCVIVAVILFIVLIGILGLGWYIYAEAKKSTVVPATPGGAPAAASDLKDADWDGKSPFNCGGNDAYRIKGVTAKLTSGTAITAGANCTLVIEDSNIEAPTGVSALGNSNITIKGGSVKGKTAALKALGNCKITVEGSKIDGKVTKLGKAVIEGAQ
;
A
#
# COMPACT_ATOMS: atom_id res chain seq x y z
N MET A 1 -23.20 25.92 -6.95
CA MET A 1 -22.16 25.04 -6.38
C MET A 1 -22.74 24.37 -5.16
N GLN A 2 -22.74 23.05 -5.11
CA GLN A 2 -23.19 22.33 -3.92
C GLN A 2 -22.00 22.14 -2.98
N GLN A 3 -22.24 22.33 -1.69
CA GLN A 3 -21.24 22.06 -0.66
C GLN A 3 -21.41 20.62 -0.17
N GLY A 4 -20.31 19.91 -0.04
CA GLY A 4 -20.23 18.57 0.52
C GLY A 4 -19.24 18.52 1.67
N GLN A 5 -19.44 17.56 2.57
CA GLN A 5 -18.47 17.18 3.59
C GLN A 5 -18.16 15.70 3.44
N ALA A 6 -16.87 15.36 3.48
CA ALA A 6 -16.42 13.97 3.55
C ALA A 6 -15.57 13.78 4.81
N GLN A 7 -15.88 12.71 5.55
CA GLN A 7 -15.01 12.18 6.59
C GLN A 7 -14.02 11.22 5.95
N PHE A 8 -12.77 11.24 6.41
CA PHE A 8 -11.75 10.29 5.98
C PHE A 8 -10.98 9.76 7.18
N GLY A 9 -10.51 8.52 7.03
CA GLY A 9 -9.72 7.80 8.02
C GLY A 9 -8.93 6.72 7.33
N SER A 10 -7.60 6.72 7.48
CA SER A 10 -6.74 5.68 6.95
C SER A 10 -5.48 5.52 7.79
N GLN A 11 -4.91 4.32 7.80
CA GLN A 11 -3.57 4.10 8.34
C GLN A 11 -2.56 4.36 7.23
N ILE A 12 -1.61 5.25 7.46
CA ILE A 12 -0.48 5.47 6.57
C ILE A 12 0.80 5.02 7.27
N THR A 13 1.71 4.41 6.50
CA THR A 13 3.02 4.01 7.01
C THR A 13 4.04 5.08 6.64
N LEU A 14 4.51 5.83 7.62
CA LEU A 14 5.58 6.82 7.45
C LEU A 14 6.92 6.17 7.78
N ARG A 15 8.01 6.58 7.14
CA ARG A 15 9.36 6.18 7.56
C ARG A 15 9.96 7.27 8.42
N ASP A 16 10.44 6.87 9.59
CA ASP A 16 11.23 7.75 10.44
C ASP A 16 12.58 8.02 9.75
N PRO A 17 12.94 9.27 9.43
CA PRO A 17 14.20 9.58 8.78
C PRO A 17 15.42 9.20 9.63
N SER A 18 15.28 9.19 10.97
CA SER A 18 16.37 8.91 11.91
C SER A 18 16.62 7.42 12.10
N THR A 19 15.56 6.60 12.19
CA THR A 19 15.65 5.16 12.46
C THR A 19 15.42 4.28 11.23
N GLN A 20 14.93 4.86 10.13
CA GLN A 20 14.46 4.17 8.92
C GLN A 20 13.32 3.16 9.18
N GLN A 21 12.77 3.13 10.40
CA GLN A 21 11.70 2.21 10.77
C GLN A 21 10.35 2.72 10.24
N PRO A 22 9.47 1.81 9.78
CA PRO A 22 8.10 2.16 9.45
C PRO A 22 7.31 2.45 10.73
N VAL A 23 6.63 3.59 10.77
CA VAL A 23 5.72 4.01 11.83
C VAL A 23 4.31 4.10 11.27
N GLN A 24 3.41 3.30 11.83
CA GLN A 24 2.00 3.34 11.48
C GLN A 24 1.35 4.56 12.12
N THR A 25 0.69 5.37 11.30
CA THR A 25 0.06 6.61 11.73
C THR A 25 -1.38 6.63 11.24
N ASN A 26 -2.31 6.82 12.17
CA ASN A 26 -3.71 6.98 11.84
C ASN A 26 -3.95 8.44 11.47
N VAL A 27 -4.47 8.66 10.27
CA VAL A 27 -4.84 9.98 9.78
C VAL A 27 -6.34 10.02 9.59
N HIS A 28 -7.02 10.84 10.39
CA HIS A 28 -8.46 11.07 10.31
C HIS A 28 -8.78 12.55 10.21
N GLY A 29 -9.90 12.85 9.58
CA GLY A 29 -10.30 14.23 9.38
C GLY A 29 -11.62 14.41 8.66
N THR A 30 -12.01 15.68 8.55
CA THR A 30 -13.15 16.14 7.76
C THR A 30 -12.65 17.11 6.72
N VAL A 31 -13.16 16.97 5.49
CA VAL A 31 -12.90 17.91 4.40
C VAL A 31 -14.23 18.47 3.90
N SER A 32 -14.34 19.80 3.93
CA SER A 32 -15.45 20.55 3.32
C SER A 32 -15.03 20.97 1.91
N TYR A 33 -15.86 20.65 0.93
CA TYR A 33 -15.57 20.95 -0.47
C TYR A 33 -16.79 21.51 -1.21
N SER A 34 -16.55 22.27 -2.28
CA SER A 34 -17.59 22.69 -3.22
C SER A 34 -17.32 22.14 -4.61
N LEU A 35 -18.38 21.65 -5.27
CA LEU A 35 -18.31 21.12 -6.62
C LEU A 35 -19.57 21.42 -7.42
N ASN A 36 -19.46 21.22 -8.74
CA ASN A 36 -20.57 21.36 -9.67
C ASN A 36 -21.03 19.96 -10.10
N GLY A 37 -22.00 19.40 -9.36
CA GLY A 37 -22.47 18.02 -9.52
C GLY A 37 -23.08 17.46 -8.23
N ASP A 38 -23.41 16.16 -8.24
CA ASP A 38 -23.88 15.43 -7.05
C ASP A 38 -22.69 15.14 -6.12
N PRO A 39 -22.66 15.69 -4.89
CA PRO A 39 -21.56 15.51 -3.97
C PRO A 39 -21.34 14.06 -3.53
N ALA A 40 -22.37 13.21 -3.57
CA ALA A 40 -22.28 11.81 -3.16
C ALA A 40 -21.34 11.00 -4.08
N GLN A 41 -21.36 11.27 -5.38
CA GLN A 41 -20.51 10.56 -6.36
C GLN A 41 -19.02 10.88 -6.22
N TYR A 42 -18.68 11.98 -5.54
CA TYR A 42 -17.29 12.44 -5.41
C TYR A 42 -16.69 12.18 -4.03
N GLN A 43 -17.47 11.70 -3.05
CA GLN A 43 -16.98 11.50 -1.67
C GLN A 43 -15.76 10.57 -1.61
N ASP A 44 -15.82 9.42 -2.29
CA ASP A 44 -14.70 8.46 -2.29
C ASP A 44 -13.47 9.00 -3.01
N TYR A 45 -13.68 9.72 -4.12
CA TYR A 45 -12.60 10.35 -4.87
C TYR A 45 -11.90 11.44 -4.05
N VAL A 46 -12.67 12.32 -3.41
CA VAL A 46 -12.14 13.37 -2.53
C VAL A 46 -11.40 12.75 -1.35
N ARG A 47 -11.96 11.70 -0.72
CA ARG A 47 -11.31 10.96 0.36
C ARG A 47 -9.95 10.41 -0.05
N GLN A 48 -9.87 9.71 -1.19
CA GLN A 48 -8.62 9.13 -1.67
C GLN A 48 -7.58 10.21 -2.03
N ALA A 49 -8.01 11.30 -2.67
CA ALA A 49 -7.13 12.40 -3.03
C ALA A 49 -6.53 13.10 -1.79
N VAL A 50 -7.34 13.31 -0.75
CA VAL A 50 -6.88 13.93 0.51
C VAL A 50 -5.91 13.01 1.25
N ILE A 51 -6.17 11.70 1.32
CA ILE A 51 -5.26 10.74 1.96
C ILE A 51 -3.91 10.72 1.24
N LYS A 52 -3.93 10.64 -0.10
CA LYS A 52 -2.71 10.63 -0.91
C LYS A 52 -1.91 11.93 -0.78
N ALA A 53 -2.60 13.07 -0.77
CA ALA A 53 -1.98 14.38 -0.54
C ALA A 53 -1.36 14.48 0.86
N ALA A 54 -2.07 14.00 1.90
CA ALA A 54 -1.56 13.97 3.26
C ALA A 54 -0.28 13.12 3.37
N GLU A 55 -0.26 11.94 2.75
CA GLU A 55 0.91 11.07 2.69
C GLU A 55 2.11 11.77 2.03
N GLN A 56 1.90 12.41 0.88
CA GLN A 56 2.95 13.11 0.13
C GLN A 56 3.55 14.27 0.94
N VAL A 57 2.71 15.11 1.54
CA VAL A 57 3.18 16.26 2.33
C VAL A 57 3.90 15.79 3.59
N LEU A 58 3.35 14.80 4.30
CA LEU A 58 3.98 14.25 5.51
C LEU A 58 5.33 13.60 5.18
N ALA A 59 5.41 12.80 4.13
CA ALA A 59 6.66 12.18 3.69
C ALA A 59 7.70 13.23 3.28
N GLN A 60 7.30 14.29 2.56
CA GLN A 60 8.19 15.36 2.16
C GLN A 60 8.75 16.13 3.37
N LYS A 61 7.89 16.49 4.33
CA LYS A 61 8.28 17.25 5.52
C LYS A 61 9.14 16.44 6.48
N LEU A 62 8.83 15.15 6.66
CA LEU A 62 9.67 14.22 7.41
C LEU A 62 11.03 14.04 6.73
N GLY A 63 11.06 13.83 5.42
CA GLY A 63 12.31 13.73 4.65
C GLY A 63 13.17 14.99 4.69
N ALA A 64 12.54 16.17 4.82
CA ALA A 64 13.21 17.45 4.98
C ALA A 64 13.58 17.78 6.43
N ASN A 65 13.36 16.87 7.40
CA ASN A 65 13.54 17.10 8.84
C ASN A 65 12.78 18.32 9.39
N GLN A 66 11.68 18.72 8.74
CA GLN A 66 10.84 19.84 9.19
C GLN A 66 9.78 19.40 10.20
N LEU A 67 9.55 18.08 10.32
CA LEU A 67 8.64 17.46 11.27
C LEU A 67 9.37 16.32 11.99
N ALA A 68 9.05 16.15 13.27
CA ALA A 68 9.43 14.96 14.03
C ALA A 68 8.16 14.17 14.38
N ILE A 69 8.25 12.84 14.38
CA ILE A 69 7.12 11.94 14.69
C ILE A 69 6.41 12.29 16.01
N PRO A 70 7.11 12.61 17.11
CA PRO A 70 6.45 12.96 18.38
C PRO A 70 5.61 14.23 18.30
N THR A 71 5.90 15.11 17.34
CA THR A 71 5.23 16.41 17.17
C THR A 71 4.13 16.41 16.11
N LEU A 72 3.91 15.28 15.42
CA LEU A 72 2.96 15.20 14.30
C LEU A 72 1.54 15.63 14.67
N SER A 73 1.07 15.26 15.86
CA SER A 73 -0.27 15.63 16.33
C SER A 73 -0.42 17.14 16.54
N MET A 74 0.62 17.82 17.01
CA MET A 74 0.65 19.27 17.20
C MET A 74 0.77 20.03 15.87
N SER A 75 1.50 19.45 14.91
CA SER A 75 1.71 20.06 13.59
C SER A 75 0.54 19.86 12.63
N ALA A 76 -0.42 18.98 12.94
CA ALA A 76 -1.54 18.66 12.05
C ALA A 76 -2.33 19.90 11.59
N ALA A 77 -2.53 20.89 12.48
CA ALA A 77 -3.22 22.14 12.15
C ALA A 77 -2.44 23.00 11.15
N ALA A 78 -1.10 23.05 11.27
CA ALA A 78 -0.24 23.81 10.37
C ALA A 78 -0.12 23.17 8.98
N LEU A 79 -0.28 21.85 8.89
CA LEU A 79 -0.21 21.09 7.65
C LEU A 79 -1.51 21.13 6.83
N GLY A 80 -2.63 21.51 7.45
CA GLY A 80 -3.94 21.56 6.80
C GLY A 80 -3.95 22.33 5.47
N PRO A 81 -3.42 23.57 5.40
CA PRO A 81 -3.38 24.34 4.15
C PRO A 81 -2.53 23.70 3.05
N GLU A 82 -1.36 23.15 3.38
CA GLU A 82 -0.47 22.50 2.40
C GLU A 82 -1.11 21.22 1.85
N ILE A 83 -1.73 20.42 2.71
CA ILE A 83 -2.43 19.20 2.30
C ILE A 83 -3.65 19.55 1.45
N ALA A 84 -4.41 20.58 1.81
CA ALA A 84 -5.54 21.05 1.01
C ALA A 84 -5.07 21.50 -0.39
N GLN A 85 -3.96 22.24 -0.48
CA GLN A 85 -3.37 22.67 -1.74
C GLN A 85 -2.89 21.48 -2.60
N ALA A 86 -2.21 20.51 -1.99
CA ALA A 86 -1.76 19.29 -2.66
C ALA A 86 -2.95 18.43 -3.13
N ALA A 87 -4.02 18.34 -2.34
CA ALA A 87 -5.24 17.63 -2.71
C ALA A 87 -5.96 18.32 -3.87
N GLN A 88 -6.04 19.66 -3.87
CA GLN A 88 -6.64 20.44 -4.96
C GLN A 88 -5.92 20.22 -6.29
N ALA A 89 -4.59 20.08 -6.27
CA ALA A 89 -3.82 19.77 -7.49
C ALA A 89 -4.21 18.41 -8.10
N GLN A 90 -4.69 17.47 -7.28
CA GLN A 90 -5.16 16.17 -7.73
C GLN A 90 -6.64 16.19 -8.15
N MET A 91 -7.45 17.07 -7.58
CA MET A 91 -8.90 17.13 -7.80
C MET A 91 -9.28 18.19 -8.84
N GLN A 92 -9.49 17.75 -10.07
CA GLN A 92 -9.87 18.60 -11.20
C GLN A 92 -11.24 19.26 -10.97
N GLY A 93 -11.25 20.47 -10.40
CA GLY A 93 -12.46 21.30 -10.24
C GLY A 93 -13.17 21.18 -8.89
N VAL A 94 -12.56 20.56 -7.88
CA VAL A 94 -13.08 20.55 -6.50
C VAL A 94 -12.32 21.56 -5.66
N GLN A 95 -13.02 22.55 -5.10
CA GLN A 95 -12.41 23.50 -4.19
C GLN A 95 -12.54 23.00 -2.75
N VAL A 96 -11.40 22.74 -2.10
CA VAL A 96 -11.34 22.40 -0.67
C VAL A 96 -11.36 23.69 0.15
N SER A 97 -12.38 23.89 0.97
CA SER A 97 -12.54 25.11 1.77
C SER A 97 -11.97 24.97 3.17
N GLN A 98 -12.09 23.78 3.78
CA GLN A 98 -11.61 23.54 5.14
C GLN A 98 -11.19 22.08 5.28
N LEU A 99 -10.01 21.86 5.87
CA LEU A 99 -9.49 20.55 6.21
C LEU A 99 -9.17 20.54 7.70
N GLN A 100 -9.85 19.68 8.47
CA GLN A 100 -9.47 19.38 9.85
C GLN A 100 -8.77 18.03 9.86
N LEU A 101 -7.53 18.02 10.31
CA LEU A 101 -6.68 16.84 10.33
C LEU A 101 -6.30 16.51 11.76
N ASN A 102 -6.40 15.23 12.11
CA ASN A 102 -5.88 14.70 13.35
C ASN A 102 -5.01 13.49 13.01
N ILE A 103 -3.78 13.52 13.52
CA ILE A 103 -2.73 12.55 13.24
C ILE A 103 -2.38 11.91 14.57
N ASN A 104 -2.67 10.62 14.72
CA ASN A 104 -2.32 9.88 15.92
C ASN A 104 -1.28 8.81 15.57
N PRO A 105 0.01 9.02 15.89
CA PRO A 105 1.02 7.99 15.71
C PRO A 105 0.67 6.81 16.62
N GLN A 106 0.54 5.62 16.04
CA GLN A 106 0.31 4.42 16.83
C GLN A 106 1.64 4.07 17.48
N GLN A 107 1.81 4.44 18.76
CA GLN A 107 2.97 4.02 19.53
C GLN A 107 3.05 2.49 19.44
N ALA A 108 4.21 1.98 18.98
CA ALA A 108 4.51 0.57 19.12
C ALA A 108 4.29 0.23 20.61
N PRO A 109 3.57 -0.87 20.92
CA PRO A 109 3.35 -1.25 22.31
C PRO A 109 4.71 -1.26 23.00
N ALA A 110 4.84 -0.46 24.07
CA ALA A 110 6.08 -0.38 24.82
C ALA A 110 6.51 -1.83 25.12
N PRO A 111 7.79 -2.18 24.88
CA PRO A 111 8.27 -3.50 25.24
C PRO A 111 7.85 -3.73 26.69
N GLN A 112 6.99 -4.73 26.90
CA GLN A 112 6.37 -4.92 28.21
C GLN A 112 7.50 -4.94 29.23
N PRO A 113 7.47 -4.07 30.26
CA PRO A 113 8.48 -4.11 31.29
C PRO A 113 8.49 -5.54 31.78
N MET A 114 9.64 -6.20 31.64
CA MET A 114 9.85 -7.50 32.27
C MET A 114 9.38 -7.33 33.71
N ALA A 115 8.40 -8.15 34.10
CA ALA A 115 7.67 -8.00 35.35
C ALA A 115 8.68 -7.67 36.47
N PRO A 116 8.45 -6.60 37.27
CA PRO A 116 9.39 -6.22 38.30
C PRO A 116 9.61 -7.43 39.19
N ALA A 117 10.86 -7.88 39.29
CA ALA A 117 11.24 -8.85 40.28
C ALA A 117 10.75 -8.31 41.63
N GLN A 118 9.79 -9.01 42.24
CA GLN A 118 9.27 -8.67 43.56
C GLN A 118 10.48 -8.50 44.49
N MET A 119 10.64 -7.30 45.03
CA MET A 119 11.69 -7.07 46.03
C MET A 119 11.44 -8.03 47.20
N PRO A 120 12.48 -8.71 47.71
CA PRO A 120 12.33 -9.60 48.83
C PRO A 120 11.76 -8.85 50.04
N PRO A 121 10.92 -9.51 50.86
CA PRO A 121 10.34 -8.90 52.05
C PRO A 121 11.42 -8.30 52.96
N THR A 122 11.11 -7.18 53.60
CA THR A 122 12.04 -6.55 54.55
C THR A 122 12.45 -7.57 55.64
N PRO A 123 13.68 -7.51 56.19
CA PRO A 123 14.19 -8.53 57.10
C PRO A 123 13.29 -8.78 58.32
N MET A 124 12.58 -7.75 58.79
CA MET A 124 11.62 -7.86 59.89
C MET A 124 10.39 -8.70 59.52
N GLN A 125 9.88 -8.52 58.31
CA GLN A 125 8.69 -9.23 57.82
C GLN A 125 9.03 -10.67 57.41
N ALA A 126 10.25 -10.88 56.89
CA ALA A 126 10.81 -12.21 56.68
C ALA A 126 10.99 -12.97 58.02
N MET A 127 11.42 -12.27 59.08
CA MET A 127 11.57 -12.89 60.40
C MET A 127 10.22 -13.28 61.01
N GLN A 128 9.20 -12.41 60.91
CA GLN A 128 7.86 -12.70 61.43
C GLN A 128 7.19 -13.90 60.73
N ASN A 129 7.37 -14.00 59.41
CA ASN A 129 6.90 -15.16 58.63
C ASN A 129 7.70 -16.43 58.97
N SER A 130 9.02 -16.32 59.17
CA SER A 130 9.86 -17.47 59.54
C SER A 130 9.57 -18.05 60.93
N PHE A 131 9.04 -17.23 61.85
CA PHE A 131 8.62 -17.70 63.18
C PHE A 131 7.28 -18.44 63.14
N GLN A 132 6.35 -18.05 62.26
CA GLN A 132 5.10 -18.77 62.06
C GLN A 132 5.34 -20.12 61.35
N GLU A 133 6.26 -20.15 60.37
CA GLU A 133 6.61 -21.37 59.63
C GLU A 133 7.39 -22.38 60.51
N LYS A 134 8.36 -21.91 61.31
CA LYS A 134 9.07 -22.79 62.28
C LYS A 134 8.21 -23.33 63.41
N ALA A 135 7.11 -22.65 63.76
CA ALA A 135 6.17 -23.16 64.76
C ALA A 135 5.28 -24.29 64.22
N GLN A 136 5.08 -24.36 62.90
CA GLN A 136 4.35 -25.46 62.24
C GLN A 136 5.26 -26.65 61.92
N ASP A 137 6.54 -26.41 61.57
CA ASP A 137 7.50 -27.48 61.25
C ASP A 137 8.08 -28.21 62.48
N ALA A 138 7.93 -27.68 63.70
CA ALA A 138 8.42 -28.33 64.91
C ALA A 138 7.57 -29.53 65.40
N LEU A 139 6.53 -29.93 64.65
CA LEU A 139 5.62 -31.02 65.02
C LEU A 139 5.73 -32.28 64.13
N ASP A 140 6.66 -32.34 63.18
CA ASP A 140 6.87 -33.56 62.36
C ASP A 140 8.32 -34.10 62.48
N PRO A 141 8.54 -35.20 63.22
CA PRO A 141 9.88 -35.71 63.52
C PRO A 141 10.52 -36.56 62.40
N SER A 142 10.00 -36.57 61.17
CA SER A 142 10.41 -37.56 60.16
C SER A 142 11.24 -37.06 58.96
N ASN A 143 11.60 -35.77 58.87
CA ASN A 143 12.13 -35.23 57.60
C ASN A 143 13.41 -34.38 57.75
N TYR A 144 14.54 -35.03 58.03
CA TYR A 144 15.86 -34.43 57.84
C TYR A 144 16.68 -35.25 56.82
N GLU A 145 16.32 -35.15 55.54
CA GLU A 145 17.25 -35.40 54.43
C GLU A 145 17.54 -34.08 53.70
N VAL A 146 18.74 -33.57 53.88
CA VAL A 146 19.18 -32.33 53.23
C VAL A 146 19.64 -32.65 51.80
N LYS A 147 18.73 -32.55 50.83
CA LYS A 147 19.06 -32.61 49.39
C LYS A 147 19.24 -31.19 48.84
N ALA A 148 20.48 -30.81 48.56
CA ALA A 148 20.77 -29.53 47.92
C ALA A 148 20.53 -29.64 46.40
N LYS A 149 19.58 -28.84 45.89
CA LYS A 149 19.34 -28.67 44.45
C LYS A 149 19.92 -27.33 44.02
N LEU A 150 20.96 -27.37 43.19
CA LEU A 150 21.58 -26.16 42.64
C LEU A 150 21.15 -26.00 41.18
N ASN A 151 20.64 -24.82 40.84
CA ASN A 151 20.09 -24.54 39.52
C ASN A 151 20.90 -23.39 38.90
N ILE A 152 21.78 -23.71 37.96
CA ILE A 152 22.68 -22.73 37.33
C ILE A 152 22.41 -22.73 35.83
N GLY A 153 22.02 -21.59 35.27
CA GLY A 153 21.80 -21.44 33.83
C GLY A 153 20.70 -22.33 33.22
N GLY A 154 19.71 -22.73 34.03
CA GLY A 154 18.60 -23.60 33.59
C GLY A 154 18.96 -25.09 33.47
N PHE A 155 20.01 -25.53 34.17
CA PHE A 155 20.33 -26.94 34.40
C PHE A 155 20.21 -27.25 35.90
N LYS A 156 19.44 -28.29 36.22
CA LYS A 156 19.24 -28.75 37.60
C LYS A 156 20.32 -29.78 37.93
N VAL A 157 21.24 -29.42 38.83
CA VAL A 157 22.26 -30.34 39.36
C VAL A 157 21.83 -30.74 40.77
N ASN A 158 21.52 -32.01 40.95
CA ASN A 158 21.28 -32.58 42.28
C ASN A 158 22.64 -33.08 42.81
N MET A 159 23.00 -32.65 44.02
CA MET A 159 24.15 -33.21 44.73
C MET A 159 23.63 -33.96 45.96
N SER A 160 23.87 -35.28 45.98
CA SER A 160 23.68 -36.13 47.15
C SER A 160 25.05 -36.51 47.72
N SER A 161 25.19 -36.58 49.03
CA SER A 161 26.47 -36.89 49.68
C SER A 161 26.94 -38.34 49.49
N GLU A 162 26.04 -39.25 49.11
CA GLU A 162 26.37 -40.69 48.98
C GLU A 162 26.68 -41.14 47.54
N ASP A 163 26.09 -40.51 46.52
CA ASP A 163 26.19 -41.00 45.12
C ASP A 163 27.07 -40.12 44.20
N GLY A 164 27.64 -39.03 44.70
CA GLY A 164 28.46 -38.12 43.90
C GLY A 164 27.66 -37.34 42.84
N LEU A 165 28.40 -36.70 41.91
CA LEU A 165 27.82 -35.80 40.91
C LEU A 165 27.17 -36.61 39.76
N ASP A 166 25.85 -36.54 39.61
CA ASP A 166 25.10 -37.26 38.57
C ASP A 166 25.42 -36.71 37.16
N THR A 167 26.43 -37.31 36.53
CA THR A 167 26.89 -36.95 35.18
C THR A 167 25.99 -37.50 34.06
N ASP A 168 25.18 -38.53 34.33
CA ASP A 168 24.29 -39.14 33.34
C ASP A 168 23.00 -38.33 33.15
N GLY A 169 22.49 -37.74 34.23
CA GLY A 169 21.39 -36.76 34.17
C GLY A 169 21.74 -35.50 33.37
N LEU A 170 22.98 -35.02 33.48
CA LEU A 170 23.50 -33.87 32.72
C LEU A 170 23.65 -34.18 31.23
N LYS A 171 24.12 -35.39 30.86
CA LYS A 171 24.19 -35.82 29.45
C LYS A 171 22.80 -35.89 28.80
N LYS A 172 21.78 -36.43 29.48
CA LYS A 172 20.41 -36.48 28.94
C LYS A 172 19.80 -35.07 28.76
N GLN A 173 19.97 -34.17 29.73
CA GLN A 173 19.46 -32.79 29.62
C GLN A 173 20.18 -31.95 28.54
N ALA A 174 21.48 -32.18 28.31
CA ALA A 174 22.21 -31.54 27.22
C ALA A 174 21.75 -32.05 25.84
N VAL A 175 21.49 -33.34 25.71
CA VAL A 175 21.00 -33.96 24.46
C VAL A 175 19.58 -33.48 24.12
N ASP A 176 18.69 -33.35 25.10
CA ASP A 176 17.32 -32.89 24.86
C ASP A 176 17.23 -31.40 24.52
N LYS A 177 18.08 -30.54 25.11
CA LYS A 177 18.18 -29.12 24.71
C LYS A 177 18.83 -28.93 23.32
N ALA A 178 19.75 -29.81 22.92
CA ALA A 178 20.33 -29.75 21.58
C ALA A 178 19.31 -30.12 20.49
N LYS A 179 18.46 -31.13 20.72
CA LYS A 179 17.40 -31.54 19.79
C LYS A 179 16.30 -30.49 19.62
N SER A 180 15.95 -29.78 20.69
CA SER A 180 14.91 -28.72 20.63
C SER A 180 15.36 -27.47 19.86
N LYS A 181 16.66 -27.10 19.92
CA LYS A 181 17.20 -26.00 19.09
C LYS A 181 17.37 -26.39 17.61
N LEU A 182 17.65 -27.66 17.32
CA LEU A 182 17.84 -28.13 15.94
C LEU A 182 16.53 -28.00 15.12
N ILE A 183 15.38 -28.33 15.73
CA ILE A 183 14.06 -28.26 15.07
C ILE A 183 13.68 -26.80 14.75
N GLY A 184 13.97 -25.86 15.65
CA GLY A 184 13.71 -24.44 15.40
C GLY A 184 14.54 -23.86 14.23
N CYS A 185 15.80 -24.28 14.10
CA CYS A 185 16.67 -23.83 13.01
C CYS A 185 16.22 -24.36 11.63
N VAL A 186 15.73 -25.60 11.59
CA VAL A 186 15.22 -26.23 10.35
C VAL A 186 13.98 -25.51 9.82
N ILE A 187 13.04 -25.11 10.69
CA ILE A 187 11.81 -24.41 10.26
C ILE A 187 12.14 -23.04 9.65
N VAL A 188 13.07 -22.28 10.27
CA VAL A 188 13.49 -20.98 9.75
C VAL A 188 14.22 -21.12 8.40
N ALA A 189 15.05 -22.16 8.24
CA ALA A 189 15.73 -22.43 6.98
C ALA A 189 14.74 -22.79 5.84
N VAL A 190 13.69 -23.56 6.14
CA VAL A 190 12.66 -23.92 5.14
C VAL A 190 11.85 -22.70 4.70
N ILE A 191 11.47 -21.81 5.62
CA ILE A 191 10.75 -20.58 5.26
C ILE A 191 11.61 -19.66 4.39
N LEU A 192 12.88 -19.48 4.75
CA LEU A 192 13.82 -18.69 3.94
C LEU A 192 13.99 -19.28 2.54
N PHE A 193 14.06 -20.60 2.42
CA PHE A 193 14.17 -21.28 1.13
C PHE A 193 12.92 -21.06 0.24
N ILE A 194 11.71 -21.13 0.82
CA ILE A 194 10.45 -20.88 0.09
C ILE A 194 10.39 -19.43 -0.40
N VAL A 195 10.79 -18.46 0.43
CA VAL A 195 10.83 -17.03 0.04
C VAL A 195 11.81 -16.82 -1.11
N LEU A 196 12.97 -17.47 -1.06
CA LEU A 196 13.99 -17.38 -2.11
C LEU A 196 13.48 -17.96 -3.44
N ILE A 197 12.78 -19.10 -3.40
CA ILE A 197 12.10 -19.67 -4.59
C ILE A 197 11.01 -18.73 -5.11
N GLY A 198 10.22 -18.12 -4.23
CA GLY A 198 9.20 -17.15 -4.62
C GLY A 198 9.77 -15.93 -5.34
N ILE A 199 10.89 -15.38 -4.84
CA ILE A 199 11.57 -14.25 -5.48
C ILE A 199 12.17 -14.66 -6.83
N LEU A 200 12.83 -15.82 -6.91
CA LEU A 200 13.37 -16.33 -8.17
C LEU A 200 12.27 -16.64 -9.20
N GLY A 201 11.15 -17.20 -8.75
CA GLY A 201 9.98 -17.46 -9.60
C GLY A 201 9.34 -16.18 -10.13
N LEU A 202 9.17 -15.16 -9.28
CA LEU A 202 8.66 -13.86 -9.70
C LEU A 202 9.63 -13.16 -10.66
N GLY A 203 10.94 -13.21 -10.37
CA GLY A 203 11.98 -12.66 -11.25
C GLY A 203 12.00 -13.34 -12.63
N TRP A 204 11.87 -14.67 -12.67
CA TRP A 204 11.76 -15.40 -13.93
C TRP A 204 10.46 -15.09 -14.66
N TYR A 205 9.32 -14.99 -13.97
CA TYR A 205 8.05 -14.61 -14.59
C TYR A 205 8.14 -13.23 -15.27
N ILE A 206 8.66 -12.22 -14.56
CA ILE A 206 8.87 -10.88 -15.13
C ILE A 206 9.84 -10.91 -16.32
N TYR A 207 10.92 -11.70 -16.23
CA TYR A 207 11.88 -11.86 -17.32
C TYR A 207 11.28 -12.57 -18.55
N ALA A 208 10.44 -13.58 -18.34
CA ALA A 208 9.77 -14.31 -19.41
C ALA A 208 8.74 -13.43 -20.14
N GLU A 209 7.99 -12.61 -19.40
CA GLU A 209 7.05 -11.64 -19.96
C GLU A 209 7.79 -10.52 -20.73
N ALA A 210 8.95 -10.09 -20.21
CA ALA A 210 9.81 -9.11 -20.87
C ALA A 210 10.46 -9.63 -22.16
N LYS A 211 10.70 -10.95 -22.29
CA LYS A 211 11.23 -11.55 -23.53
C LYS A 211 10.18 -11.82 -24.61
N LYS A 212 8.92 -12.04 -24.23
CA LYS A 212 7.81 -12.16 -25.18
C LYS A 212 7.43 -10.82 -25.81
N SER A 213 7.69 -9.73 -25.09
CA SER A 213 7.65 -8.39 -25.64
C SER A 213 8.99 -8.12 -26.32
N THR A 214 9.07 -8.22 -27.65
CA THR A 214 10.21 -7.65 -28.38
C THR A 214 10.17 -6.14 -28.17
N VAL A 215 10.77 -5.67 -27.08
CA VAL A 215 10.87 -4.25 -26.75
C VAL A 215 11.78 -3.65 -27.80
N VAL A 216 11.19 -3.18 -28.90
CA VAL A 216 11.86 -2.24 -29.79
C VAL A 216 12.23 -1.05 -28.89
N PRO A 217 13.52 -0.75 -28.71
CA PRO A 217 13.92 0.35 -27.84
C PRO A 217 13.22 1.61 -28.31
N ALA A 218 12.47 2.23 -27.39
CA ALA A 218 11.75 3.46 -27.65
C ALA A 218 12.74 4.52 -28.10
N THR A 219 12.81 4.77 -29.41
CA THR A 219 13.56 5.89 -29.96
C THR A 219 12.79 7.15 -29.57
N PRO A 220 13.33 8.02 -28.70
CA PRO A 220 12.62 9.23 -28.30
C PRO A 220 12.49 10.13 -29.53
N GLY A 221 11.26 10.30 -30.04
CA GLY A 221 10.97 11.10 -31.23
C GLY A 221 10.72 10.31 -32.52
N GLY A 222 10.49 8.99 -32.43
CA GLY A 222 9.98 8.23 -33.58
C GLY A 222 8.68 8.84 -34.09
N ALA A 223 8.64 9.14 -35.40
CA ALA A 223 7.42 9.54 -36.08
C ALA A 223 6.27 8.56 -35.77
N PRO A 224 5.02 9.00 -35.70
CA PRO A 224 3.88 8.11 -35.48
C PRO A 224 3.98 6.93 -36.44
N ALA A 225 3.77 5.71 -35.92
CA ALA A 225 3.81 4.49 -36.71
C ALA A 225 2.94 4.69 -37.96
N ALA A 226 3.47 4.33 -39.13
CA ALA A 226 2.70 4.42 -40.36
C ALA A 226 1.43 3.58 -40.21
N ALA A 227 0.33 3.99 -40.84
CA ALA A 227 -0.95 3.29 -40.73
C ALA A 227 -0.89 1.81 -41.17
N SER A 228 0.15 1.43 -41.93
CA SER A 228 0.47 0.05 -42.33
C SER A 228 0.93 -0.85 -41.18
N ASP A 229 1.44 -0.29 -40.08
CA ASP A 229 2.08 -1.04 -38.99
C ASP A 229 1.12 -1.31 -37.82
N LEU A 230 -0.15 -0.90 -37.96
CA LEU A 230 -1.18 -1.10 -36.96
C LEU A 230 -1.61 -2.57 -36.94
N LYS A 231 -1.56 -3.19 -35.76
CA LYS A 231 -2.12 -4.53 -35.55
C LYS A 231 -3.63 -4.42 -35.37
N ASP A 232 -4.41 -5.26 -36.06
CA ASP A 232 -5.84 -5.34 -35.78
C ASP A 232 -6.06 -5.90 -34.37
N ALA A 233 -6.77 -5.13 -33.55
CA ALA A 233 -7.15 -5.55 -32.21
C ALA A 233 -8.42 -6.40 -32.27
N ASP A 234 -8.35 -7.60 -31.71
CA ASP A 234 -9.51 -8.49 -31.53
C ASP A 234 -10.34 -8.04 -30.31
N TRP A 235 -10.95 -6.86 -30.41
CA TRP A 235 -11.79 -6.29 -29.35
C TRP A 235 -13.27 -6.34 -29.74
N ASP A 236 -14.09 -6.97 -28.89
CA ASP A 236 -15.50 -7.22 -29.16
C ASP A 236 -16.47 -6.17 -28.59
N GLY A 237 -15.95 -5.14 -27.90
CA GLY A 237 -16.75 -4.08 -27.31
C GLY A 237 -17.51 -4.45 -26.03
N LYS A 238 -17.30 -5.65 -25.46
CA LYS A 238 -18.00 -6.08 -24.23
C LYS A 238 -17.25 -5.73 -22.94
N SER A 239 -15.95 -5.55 -23.02
CA SER A 239 -15.09 -5.15 -21.89
C SER A 239 -14.25 -3.91 -22.24
N PRO A 240 -13.72 -3.18 -21.24
CA PRO A 240 -12.81 -2.07 -21.51
C PRO A 240 -11.57 -2.52 -22.30
N PHE A 241 -11.21 -1.75 -23.33
CA PHE A 241 -9.96 -1.92 -24.08
C PHE A 241 -8.87 -1.03 -23.48
N ASN A 242 -7.67 -1.58 -23.31
CA ASN A 242 -6.51 -0.84 -22.82
C ASN A 242 -5.34 -0.97 -23.80
N CYS A 243 -4.88 0.16 -24.31
CA CYS A 243 -3.70 0.27 -25.13
C CYS A 243 -2.61 1.03 -24.37
N GLY A 244 -1.42 0.43 -24.23
CA GLY A 244 -0.32 1.00 -23.47
C GLY A 244 1.03 0.84 -24.15
N GLY A 245 2.10 1.16 -23.42
CA GLY A 245 3.46 1.02 -23.92
C GLY A 245 3.73 1.81 -25.20
N ASN A 246 4.28 1.12 -26.20
CA ASN A 246 4.51 1.63 -27.56
C ASN A 246 3.69 0.83 -28.58
N ASP A 247 2.54 0.28 -28.16
CA ASP A 247 1.73 -0.55 -29.02
C ASP A 247 1.00 0.29 -30.08
N ALA A 248 0.70 -0.34 -31.21
CA ALA A 248 0.04 0.27 -32.34
C ALA A 248 -1.14 -0.63 -32.78
N TYR A 249 -2.37 -0.19 -32.55
CA TYR A 249 -3.58 -0.99 -32.79
C TYR A 249 -4.58 -0.31 -33.71
N ARG A 250 -5.36 -1.13 -34.43
CA ARG A 250 -6.54 -0.74 -35.19
C ARG A 250 -7.77 -1.48 -34.66
N ILE A 251 -8.84 -0.74 -34.38
CA ILE A 251 -10.15 -1.27 -34.02
C ILE A 251 -11.09 -0.90 -35.16
N LYS A 252 -11.78 -1.87 -35.76
CA LYS A 252 -12.65 -1.61 -36.92
C LYS A 252 -14.03 -2.24 -36.76
N GLY A 253 -15.08 -1.46 -37.03
CA GLY A 253 -16.46 -1.96 -37.10
C GLY A 253 -17.05 -2.46 -35.78
N VAL A 254 -16.50 -2.04 -34.63
CA VAL A 254 -16.93 -2.54 -33.32
C VAL A 254 -18.11 -1.71 -32.80
N THR A 255 -19.13 -2.39 -32.28
CA THR A 255 -20.22 -1.75 -31.52
C THR A 255 -20.07 -2.09 -30.05
N ALA A 256 -19.60 -1.13 -29.25
CA ALA A 256 -19.35 -1.29 -27.82
C ALA A 256 -20.42 -0.55 -27.00
N LYS A 257 -21.01 -1.23 -26.02
CA LYS A 257 -21.98 -0.65 -25.09
C LYS A 257 -21.67 -1.04 -23.65
N LEU A 258 -20.94 -0.18 -22.95
CA LEU A 258 -20.57 -0.38 -21.56
C LEU A 258 -21.46 0.47 -20.65
N THR A 259 -22.00 -0.13 -19.59
CA THR A 259 -22.85 0.59 -18.63
C THR A 259 -22.04 1.30 -17.54
N SER A 260 -20.78 0.90 -17.34
CA SER A 260 -19.85 1.46 -16.35
C SER A 260 -18.44 1.66 -16.96
N GLY A 261 -17.65 2.55 -16.35
CA GLY A 261 -16.23 2.71 -16.69
C GLY A 261 -15.92 3.47 -17.97
N THR A 262 -14.71 3.24 -18.49
CA THR A 262 -14.19 3.80 -19.74
C THR A 262 -14.14 2.71 -20.80
N ALA A 263 -14.66 2.96 -22.00
CA ALA A 263 -14.64 1.94 -23.07
C ALA A 263 -13.21 1.71 -23.60
N ILE A 264 -12.50 2.78 -23.92
CA ILE A 264 -11.14 2.71 -24.47
C ILE A 264 -10.20 3.60 -23.64
N THR A 265 -9.14 3.01 -23.11
CA THR A 265 -8.05 3.75 -22.46
C THR A 265 -6.78 3.58 -23.29
N ALA A 266 -6.18 4.69 -23.74
CA ALA A 266 -4.88 4.69 -24.38
C ALA A 266 -3.88 5.47 -23.52
N GLY A 267 -2.73 4.88 -23.20
CA GLY A 267 -1.70 5.48 -22.37
C GLY A 267 -0.29 5.36 -22.94
N ALA A 268 0.68 5.89 -22.21
CA ALA A 268 2.10 5.90 -22.62
C ALA A 268 2.28 6.50 -24.03
N ASN A 269 2.85 5.78 -24.99
CA ASN A 269 3.02 6.21 -26.38
C ASN A 269 2.18 5.35 -27.35
N CYS A 270 1.06 4.79 -26.88
CA CYS A 270 0.17 4.00 -27.71
C CYS A 270 -0.32 4.79 -28.94
N THR A 271 -0.33 4.15 -30.10
CA THR A 271 -1.00 4.63 -31.32
C THR A 271 -2.24 3.81 -31.59
N LEU A 272 -3.42 4.43 -31.62
CA LEU A 272 -4.69 3.74 -31.78
C LEU A 272 -5.51 4.36 -32.91
N VAL A 273 -5.97 3.54 -33.85
CA VAL A 273 -6.92 3.96 -34.88
C VAL A 273 -8.25 3.23 -34.67
N ILE A 274 -9.34 3.98 -34.56
CA ILE A 274 -10.70 3.49 -34.39
C ILE A 274 -11.46 3.81 -35.67
N GLU A 275 -11.80 2.80 -36.47
CA GLU A 275 -12.49 2.95 -37.76
C GLU A 275 -13.93 2.42 -37.66
N ASP A 276 -14.90 3.20 -38.13
CA ASP A 276 -16.31 2.80 -38.29
C ASP A 276 -16.93 2.13 -37.05
N SER A 277 -16.55 2.58 -35.86
CA SER A 277 -16.97 1.96 -34.59
C SER A 277 -17.96 2.83 -33.83
N ASN A 278 -18.92 2.20 -33.16
CA ASN A 278 -19.93 2.86 -32.33
C ASN A 278 -19.70 2.52 -30.86
N ILE A 279 -19.33 3.53 -30.06
CA ILE A 279 -18.92 3.34 -28.67
C ILE A 279 -19.90 4.10 -27.76
N GLU A 280 -20.56 3.42 -26.84
CA GLU A 280 -21.41 4.01 -25.80
C GLU A 280 -20.90 3.59 -24.42
N ALA A 281 -20.46 4.55 -23.60
CA ALA A 281 -19.99 4.30 -22.23
C ALA A 281 -20.15 5.55 -21.34
N PRO A 282 -19.92 5.46 -20.01
CA PRO A 282 -19.77 6.67 -19.19
C PRO A 282 -18.60 7.55 -19.66
N THR A 283 -17.44 6.95 -19.92
CA THR A 283 -16.34 7.61 -20.64
C THR A 283 -16.06 6.86 -21.94
N GLY A 284 -16.21 7.53 -23.10
CA GLY A 284 -15.99 6.90 -24.40
C GLY A 284 -14.52 6.54 -24.61
N VAL A 285 -13.69 7.55 -24.85
CA VAL A 285 -12.23 7.38 -25.07
C VAL A 285 -11.45 8.24 -24.08
N SER A 286 -10.50 7.62 -23.36
CA SER A 286 -9.56 8.29 -22.46
C SER A 286 -8.12 8.15 -22.95
N ALA A 287 -7.53 9.26 -23.41
CA ALA A 287 -6.14 9.36 -23.83
C ALA A 287 -5.27 9.94 -22.70
N LEU A 288 -4.20 9.25 -22.36
CA LEU A 288 -3.22 9.59 -21.31
C LEU A 288 -1.80 9.62 -21.90
N GLY A 289 -0.87 10.26 -21.21
CA GLY A 289 0.56 10.24 -21.60
C GLY A 289 0.83 10.99 -22.90
N ASN A 290 1.52 10.35 -23.84
CA ASN A 290 1.82 10.83 -25.20
C ASN A 290 1.12 9.98 -26.27
N SER A 291 -0.05 9.39 -25.95
CA SER A 291 -0.79 8.56 -26.89
C SER A 291 -1.32 9.35 -28.09
N ASN A 292 -1.41 8.70 -29.25
CA ASN A 292 -1.98 9.24 -30.48
C ASN A 292 -3.20 8.41 -30.89
N ILE A 293 -4.39 9.00 -30.81
CA ILE A 293 -5.64 8.34 -31.17
C ILE A 293 -6.22 9.01 -32.42
N THR A 294 -6.58 8.22 -33.42
CA THR A 294 -7.34 8.68 -34.59
C THR A 294 -8.68 7.96 -34.64
N ILE A 295 -9.78 8.70 -34.67
CA ILE A 295 -11.15 8.17 -34.76
C ILE A 295 -11.67 8.54 -36.15
N LYS A 296 -11.98 7.53 -36.97
CA LYS A 296 -12.41 7.68 -38.36
C LYS A 296 -13.80 7.08 -38.54
N GLY A 297 -14.80 7.91 -38.78
CA GLY A 297 -16.19 7.45 -38.89
C GLY A 297 -16.78 6.94 -37.57
N GLY A 298 -18.01 6.44 -37.62
CA GLY A 298 -18.72 5.90 -36.45
C GLY A 298 -19.22 6.95 -35.46
N SER A 299 -19.37 6.55 -34.20
CA SER A 299 -19.85 7.43 -33.12
C SER A 299 -19.25 7.11 -31.76
N VAL A 300 -19.01 8.14 -30.95
CA VAL A 300 -18.55 8.01 -29.56
C VAL A 300 -19.49 8.78 -28.65
N LYS A 301 -20.21 8.05 -27.80
CA LYS A 301 -21.16 8.56 -26.82
C LYS A 301 -20.66 8.37 -25.39
N GLY A 302 -20.56 9.47 -24.66
CA GLY A 302 -20.08 9.50 -23.28
C GLY A 302 -21.04 10.20 -22.34
N LYS A 303 -21.56 9.49 -21.31
CA LYS A 303 -22.43 10.14 -20.29
C LYS A 303 -21.68 11.18 -19.46
N THR A 304 -20.45 10.86 -19.05
CA THR A 304 -19.57 11.74 -18.27
C THR A 304 -18.63 12.51 -19.19
N ALA A 305 -18.00 11.81 -20.14
CA ALA A 305 -17.17 12.40 -21.18
C ALA A 305 -17.12 11.50 -22.41
N ALA A 306 -17.40 12.02 -23.61
CA ALA A 306 -17.20 11.28 -24.85
C ALA A 306 -15.71 11.10 -25.12
N LEU A 307 -14.93 12.19 -24.97
CA LEU A 307 -13.48 12.20 -25.13
C LEU A 307 -12.82 12.86 -23.91
N LYS A 308 -11.79 12.20 -23.36
CA LYS A 308 -10.99 12.71 -22.26
C LYS A 308 -9.51 12.61 -22.60
N ALA A 309 -8.84 13.75 -22.76
CA ALA A 309 -7.43 13.82 -23.11
C ALA A 309 -6.62 14.48 -21.99
N LEU A 310 -5.61 13.76 -21.49
CA LEU A 310 -4.73 14.18 -20.39
C LEU A 310 -3.26 13.99 -20.78
N GLY A 311 -2.40 14.95 -20.44
CA GLY A 311 -0.95 14.86 -20.68
C GLY A 311 -0.52 15.56 -21.96
N ASN A 312 0.26 14.89 -22.81
CA ASN A 312 0.70 15.37 -24.14
C ASN A 312 0.10 14.52 -25.27
N CYS A 313 -1.06 13.89 -25.04
CA CYS A 313 -1.70 13.05 -26.04
C CYS A 313 -2.39 13.87 -27.14
N LYS A 314 -2.59 13.23 -28.29
CA LYS A 314 -3.33 13.79 -29.42
C LYS A 314 -4.50 12.89 -29.78
N ILE A 315 -5.69 13.48 -29.91
CA ILE A 315 -6.88 12.80 -30.44
C ILE A 315 -7.31 13.55 -31.71
N THR A 316 -7.36 12.85 -32.84
CA THR A 316 -7.87 13.36 -34.11
C THR A 316 -9.19 12.67 -34.43
N VAL A 317 -10.24 13.45 -34.72
CA VAL A 317 -11.56 12.94 -35.09
C VAL A 317 -11.87 13.32 -36.53
N GLU A 318 -12.15 12.31 -37.36
CA GLU A 318 -12.36 12.43 -38.81
C GLU A 318 -13.70 11.79 -39.18
N GLY A 319 -14.75 12.61 -39.34
CA GLY A 319 -16.06 12.13 -39.77
C GLY A 319 -16.83 11.28 -38.75
N SER A 320 -16.41 11.26 -37.49
CA SER A 320 -17.12 10.59 -36.39
C SER A 320 -18.08 11.54 -35.66
N LYS A 321 -19.22 11.02 -35.20
CA LYS A 321 -20.14 11.78 -34.33
C LYS A 321 -19.74 11.66 -32.86
N ILE A 322 -19.50 12.78 -32.19
CA ILE A 322 -19.15 12.82 -30.75
C ILE A 322 -20.35 13.30 -29.94
N ASP A 323 -20.96 12.43 -29.14
CA ASP A 323 -22.13 12.73 -28.28
C ASP A 323 -21.72 12.70 -26.80
N GLY A 324 -21.34 13.85 -26.26
CA GLY A 324 -21.01 14.01 -24.84
C GLY A 324 -19.89 15.00 -24.61
N LYS A 325 -19.50 15.17 -23.33
CA LYS A 325 -18.50 16.17 -22.95
C LYS A 325 -17.12 15.82 -23.51
N VAL A 326 -16.44 16.79 -24.11
CA VAL A 326 -15.03 16.69 -24.50
C VAL A 326 -14.18 17.42 -23.45
N THR A 327 -13.22 16.72 -22.85
CA THR A 327 -12.36 17.27 -21.79
C THR A 327 -10.89 17.15 -22.16
N LYS A 328 -10.14 18.21 -21.89
CA LYS A 328 -8.72 18.34 -22.23
C LYS A 328 -7.96 18.96 -21.07
N LEU A 329 -6.86 18.34 -20.65
CA LEU A 329 -5.96 18.88 -19.62
C LEU A 329 -4.49 18.64 -19.97
N GLY A 330 -3.63 19.55 -19.49
CA GLY A 330 -2.21 19.55 -19.84
C GLY A 330 -1.97 20.09 -21.25
N LYS A 331 -1.03 19.49 -21.97
CA LYS A 331 -0.68 19.83 -23.36
C LYS A 331 -1.44 18.98 -24.38
N ALA A 332 -2.51 18.31 -23.96
CA ALA A 332 -3.29 17.46 -24.85
C ALA A 332 -3.91 18.28 -25.99
N VAL A 333 -4.08 17.64 -27.14
CA VAL A 333 -4.68 18.23 -28.34
C VAL A 333 -5.83 17.34 -28.79
N ILE A 334 -6.99 17.95 -29.06
CA ILE A 334 -8.15 17.27 -29.64
C ILE A 334 -8.54 18.07 -30.89
N GLU A 335 -8.52 17.41 -32.05
CA GLU A 335 -8.81 17.98 -33.37
C GLU A 335 -10.08 17.33 -33.93
N GLY A 336 -10.96 18.11 -34.58
CA GLY A 336 -12.11 17.59 -35.33
C GLY A 336 -13.32 17.13 -34.51
N ALA A 337 -13.31 17.25 -33.18
CA ALA A 337 -14.49 16.97 -32.36
C ALA A 337 -15.47 18.16 -32.42
N GLN A 338 -16.51 18.04 -33.28
CA GLN A 338 -17.65 18.96 -33.36
C GLN A 338 -18.93 18.28 -32.85
#